data_AF-A0A397T064-F1
#
_entry.id   AF-A0A397T064-F1
#
_cell.length_a   1.000
_cell.length_b   1.000
_cell.length_c   1.000
_cell.angle_alpha   90.00
_cell.angle_beta   90.00
_cell.angle_gamma   90.00
#
_symmetry.space_group_name_H-M   'P 1'
#
loop_
_entity.id
_entity.type
_entity.pdbx_description
1 polymer ?
#
loop_
_entity_poly.entity_id
_entity_poly.type
_entity_poly.pdbx_seq_one_letter_code
_entity_poly.pdbx_strand_id
1 'polypeptide(L)'
;MSSTRYHSNNTQDSSPTLNSVLEIAKNIEYNIGPVTFSSSQTASSIQLIGLLKEILDLRDNIQQIQEVLTKFKDSKQSFDLVKKSEIEKKIKVLSDFSNHVGSIISNKQSLIMRLKDPFVGEHINIEPEYHKALSELFPAIVKSIASLPNDMKSTLWIKRHTIIDEKINNQIYGTASLIAMYGNYSDSLDRVRQALKEMHMIVKEKGKNEIH
;
A
#
# COMPACT_ATOMS: atom_id res chain seq x y z
N MET A 1 -18.10 -15.34 8.00
CA MET A 1 -19.36 -15.07 8.72
C MET A 1 -19.59 -13.57 8.74
N SER A 2 -20.87 -13.19 8.68
CA SER A 2 -21.41 -11.87 9.12
C SER A 2 -21.44 -10.73 8.10
N SER A 3 -22.48 -10.80 7.28
CA SER A 3 -23.37 -9.73 6.81
C SER A 3 -23.18 -8.35 7.47
N THR A 4 -22.86 -7.34 6.67
CA THR A 4 -23.08 -5.93 7.01
C THR A 4 -24.13 -5.35 6.05
N ARG A 5 -25.32 -5.16 6.63
CA ARG A 5 -26.45 -4.43 6.08
C ARG A 5 -26.10 -2.93 6.05
N TYR A 6 -26.15 -2.32 4.88
CA TYR A 6 -26.38 -0.87 4.74
C TYR A 6 -27.58 -0.65 3.81
N HIS A 7 -28.49 0.19 4.28
CA HIS A 7 -29.63 0.72 3.55
C HIS A 7 -29.17 1.62 2.39
N SER A 8 -29.86 1.55 1.25
CA SER A 8 -30.09 2.74 0.44
C SER A 8 -31.42 2.61 -0.32
N ASN A 9 -32.39 3.35 0.22
CA ASN A 9 -33.38 4.14 -0.49
C ASN A 9 -34.26 3.43 -1.55
N ASN A 10 -35.40 3.00 -1.01
CA ASN A 10 -36.70 3.04 -1.64
C ASN A 10 -36.93 4.33 -2.45
N THR A 11 -36.89 4.23 -3.78
CA THR A 11 -37.59 5.15 -4.69
C THR A 11 -38.43 4.30 -5.62
N GLN A 12 -39.65 4.06 -5.13
CA GLN A 12 -40.91 3.92 -5.85
C GLN A 12 -40.86 3.34 -7.27
N ASP A 13 -41.49 2.18 -7.38
CA ASP A 13 -42.29 1.77 -8.53
C ASP A 13 -43.08 2.96 -9.11
N SER A 14 -42.53 3.58 -10.15
CA SER A 14 -43.29 4.38 -11.09
C SER A 14 -43.12 3.74 -12.45
N SER A 15 -44.03 2.81 -12.76
CA SER A 15 -44.28 2.36 -14.12
C SER A 15 -44.30 3.61 -15.02
N PRO A 16 -43.53 3.65 -16.13
CA PRO A 16 -43.56 4.81 -17.01
C PRO A 16 -45.00 5.02 -17.44
N THR A 17 -45.57 6.16 -17.02
CA THR A 17 -46.96 6.48 -17.29
C THR A 17 -47.16 6.45 -18.79
N LEU A 18 -48.29 5.92 -19.28
CA LEU A 18 -48.57 5.80 -20.72
C LEU A 18 -48.27 7.09 -21.50
N ASN A 19 -48.45 8.24 -20.85
CA ASN A 19 -48.13 9.58 -21.36
C ASN A 19 -46.63 9.81 -21.64
N SER A 20 -45.71 9.32 -20.80
CA SER A 20 -44.26 9.44 -21.07
C SER A 20 -43.84 8.58 -22.25
N VAL A 21 -44.47 7.40 -22.40
CA VAL A 21 -44.24 6.51 -23.55
C VAL A 21 -44.80 7.13 -24.84
N LEU A 22 -45.96 7.79 -24.77
CA LEU A 22 -46.55 8.53 -25.89
C LEU A 22 -45.75 9.77 -26.28
N GLU A 23 -45.19 10.53 -25.33
CA GLU A 23 -44.28 11.65 -25.64
C GLU A 23 -42.99 11.16 -26.31
N ILE A 24 -42.42 10.07 -25.82
CA ILE A 24 -41.24 9.46 -26.44
C ILE A 24 -41.58 8.99 -27.87
N ALA A 25 -42.73 8.33 -28.07
CA ALA A 25 -43.17 7.90 -29.40
C ALA A 25 -43.38 9.07 -30.38
N LYS A 26 -43.88 10.20 -29.89
CA LYS A 26 -44.03 11.44 -30.68
C LYS A 26 -42.68 12.06 -31.04
N ASN A 27 -41.71 12.03 -30.12
CA ASN A 27 -40.34 12.51 -30.39
C ASN A 27 -39.56 11.65 -31.39
N ILE A 28 -40.04 10.43 -31.69
CA ILE A 28 -39.41 9.50 -32.64
C ILE A 28 -40.18 9.46 -33.98
N GLU A 29 -41.09 10.41 -34.24
CA GLU A 29 -41.92 10.48 -35.46
C GLU A 29 -42.71 9.18 -35.76
N TYR A 30 -43.08 8.39 -34.74
CA TYR A 30 -43.80 7.14 -34.95
C TYR A 30 -45.32 7.35 -34.87
N ASN A 31 -46.00 7.35 -36.03
CA ASN A 31 -47.44 7.55 -36.13
C ASN A 31 -48.20 6.23 -35.95
N ILE A 32 -48.86 6.05 -34.81
CA ILE A 32 -49.71 4.88 -34.53
C ILE A 32 -51.02 5.08 -35.30
N GLY A 33 -51.26 4.25 -36.32
CA GLY A 33 -52.55 4.22 -37.03
C GLY A 33 -53.73 3.87 -36.10
N PRO A 34 -54.97 4.28 -36.42
CA PRO A 34 -56.07 4.21 -35.48
C PRO A 34 -56.52 2.76 -35.24
N VAL A 35 -56.41 2.32 -33.99
CA VAL A 35 -56.97 1.05 -33.53
C VAL A 35 -58.47 1.25 -33.24
N THR A 36 -59.33 0.68 -34.09
CA THR A 36 -60.78 0.69 -33.88
C THR A 36 -61.26 -0.65 -33.33
N PHE A 37 -61.74 -0.67 -32.08
CA PHE A 37 -62.42 -1.83 -31.50
C PHE A 37 -63.92 -1.74 -31.82
N SER A 38 -64.42 -2.56 -32.75
CA SER A 38 -65.86 -2.73 -32.95
C SER A 38 -66.36 -3.92 -32.14
N SER A 39 -67.20 -3.64 -31.14
CA SER A 39 -67.95 -4.69 -30.44
C SER A 39 -69.12 -5.14 -31.31
N SER A 40 -69.13 -6.40 -31.74
CA SER A 40 -70.37 -7.11 -32.03
C SER A 40 -70.19 -8.62 -31.91
N GLN A 41 -71.25 -9.21 -31.39
CA GLN A 41 -71.39 -10.50 -30.77
C GLN A 41 -71.80 -11.53 -31.83
N THR A 42 -70.84 -12.12 -32.55
CA THR A 42 -71.05 -13.37 -33.32
C THR A 42 -69.72 -14.12 -33.50
N ALA A 43 -69.73 -15.42 -33.15
CA ALA A 43 -68.68 -16.43 -33.37
C ALA A 43 -67.44 -16.39 -32.46
N SER A 44 -67.56 -17.07 -31.31
CA SER A 44 -66.49 -17.37 -30.34
C SER A 44 -65.22 -17.98 -30.95
N SER A 45 -65.30 -18.65 -32.10
CA SER A 45 -64.12 -19.22 -32.80
C SER A 45 -63.43 -18.21 -33.71
N ILE A 46 -64.16 -17.35 -34.41
CA ILE A 46 -63.59 -16.36 -35.34
C ILE A 46 -62.87 -15.25 -34.57
N GLN A 47 -63.44 -14.81 -33.44
CA GLN A 47 -62.78 -13.87 -32.54
C GLN A 47 -61.50 -14.46 -31.92
N LEU A 48 -61.53 -15.74 -31.54
CA LEU A 48 -60.36 -16.45 -31.04
C LEU A 48 -59.27 -16.58 -32.10
N ILE A 49 -59.63 -16.86 -33.35
CA ILE A 49 -58.70 -16.91 -34.49
C ILE A 49 -58.10 -15.51 -34.77
N GLY A 50 -58.89 -14.45 -34.62
CA GLY A 50 -58.42 -13.07 -34.73
C GLY A 50 -57.40 -12.74 -33.64
N LEU A 51 -57.72 -13.06 -32.37
CA LEU A 51 -56.80 -12.89 -31.24
C LEU A 51 -55.53 -13.73 -31.38
N LEU A 52 -55.63 -14.97 -31.88
CA LEU A 52 -54.46 -15.83 -32.14
C LEU A 52 -53.54 -15.24 -33.20
N LYS A 53 -54.11 -14.66 -34.27
CA LYS A 53 -53.33 -13.95 -35.29
C LYS A 53 -52.67 -12.71 -34.72
N GLU A 54 -53.39 -11.93 -33.93
CA GLU A 54 -52.86 -10.74 -33.28
C GLU A 54 -51.73 -11.08 -32.29
N ILE A 55 -51.88 -12.15 -31.51
CA ILE A 55 -50.83 -12.67 -30.62
C ILE A 55 -49.61 -13.16 -31.42
N LEU A 56 -49.82 -13.79 -32.58
CA LEU A 56 -48.73 -14.21 -33.46
C LEU A 56 -48.00 -13.02 -34.06
N ASP A 57 -48.72 -12.01 -34.56
CA ASP A 57 -48.12 -10.78 -35.07
C ASP A 57 -47.34 -10.04 -33.97
N LEU A 58 -47.88 -10.00 -32.74
CA LEU A 58 -47.20 -9.40 -31.60
C LEU A 58 -45.94 -10.20 -31.21
N ARG A 59 -46.00 -11.53 -31.29
CA ARG A 59 -44.84 -12.41 -31.07
C ARG A 59 -43.75 -12.17 -32.11
N ASP A 60 -44.12 -12.07 -33.38
CA ASP A 60 -43.18 -11.81 -34.47
C ASP A 60 -42.54 -10.42 -34.32
N ASN A 61 -43.32 -9.42 -33.92
CA ASN A 61 -42.80 -8.08 -33.61
C ASN A 61 -41.82 -8.10 -32.42
N ILE A 62 -42.14 -8.82 -31.35
CA ILE A 62 -41.23 -9.01 -30.21
C ILE A 62 -39.95 -9.71 -30.65
N GLN A 63 -40.05 -10.74 -31.50
CA GLN A 63 -38.90 -11.45 -32.02
C GLN A 63 -38.01 -10.56 -32.90
N GLN A 64 -38.60 -9.74 -33.77
CA GLN A 64 -37.86 -8.74 -34.55
C GLN A 64 -37.13 -7.73 -33.66
N ILE A 65 -37.79 -7.24 -32.61
CA ILE A 65 -37.17 -6.33 -31.63
C ILE A 65 -36.00 -7.02 -30.92
N GLN A 66 -36.16 -8.28 -30.52
CA GLN A 66 -35.10 -9.06 -29.88
C GLN A 66 -33.92 -9.31 -30.83
N GLU A 67 -34.17 -9.57 -32.11
CA GLU A 67 -33.12 -9.71 -33.11
C GLU A 67 -32.34 -8.41 -33.32
N VAL A 68 -33.04 -7.27 -33.41
CA VAL A 68 -32.40 -5.95 -33.52
C VAL A 68 -31.59 -5.63 -32.26
N LEU A 69 -32.12 -5.92 -31.07
CA LEU A 69 -31.42 -5.72 -29.80
C LEU A 69 -30.17 -6.60 -29.71
N THR A 70 -30.27 -7.85 -30.16
CA THR A 70 -29.13 -8.78 -30.20
C THR A 70 -28.07 -8.31 -31.18
N LYS A 71 -28.46 -7.91 -32.40
CA LYS A 71 -27.55 -7.29 -33.38
C LYS A 71 -26.89 -6.02 -32.83
N PHE A 72 -27.63 -5.19 -32.10
CA PHE A 72 -27.08 -4.00 -31.45
C PHE A 72 -26.13 -4.34 -30.30
N LYS A 73 -26.44 -5.35 -29.50
CA LYS A 73 -25.59 -5.86 -28.42
C LYS A 73 -24.30 -6.46 -28.97
N ASP A 74 -24.38 -7.27 -30.02
CA ASP A 74 -23.24 -7.87 -30.70
C ASP A 74 -22.40 -6.82 -31.43
N SER A 75 -23.05 -5.80 -32.01
CA SER A 75 -22.37 -4.63 -32.57
C SER A 75 -21.64 -3.83 -31.50
N LYS A 76 -22.27 -3.60 -30.33
CA LYS A 76 -21.64 -2.94 -29.18
C LYS A 76 -20.50 -3.76 -28.59
N GLN A 77 -20.63 -5.08 -28.55
CA GLN A 77 -19.59 -6.00 -28.10
C GLN A 77 -18.43 -6.08 -29.10
N SER A 78 -18.72 -6.02 -30.41
CA SER A 78 -17.70 -5.98 -31.47
C SER A 78 -17.04 -4.61 -31.62
N PHE A 79 -17.72 -3.54 -31.18
CA PHE A 79 -17.16 -2.18 -31.12
C PHE A 79 -16.08 -2.04 -30.03
N ASP A 80 -15.88 -3.05 -29.18
CA ASP A 80 -14.85 -3.11 -28.14
C ASP A 80 -13.42 -3.40 -28.69
N LEU A 81 -13.18 -3.12 -29.97
CA LEU A 81 -11.81 -3.03 -30.50
C LEU A 81 -11.17 -1.64 -30.31
N VAL A 82 -11.96 -0.64 -29.93
CA VAL A 82 -11.47 0.74 -29.79
C VAL A 82 -12.32 1.47 -28.75
N LYS A 83 -11.96 1.40 -27.46
CA LYS A 83 -12.24 2.56 -26.62
C LYS A 83 -11.54 3.73 -27.29
N LYS A 84 -12.30 4.68 -27.85
CA LYS A 84 -11.76 5.90 -28.51
C LYS A 84 -10.66 6.53 -27.66
N SER A 85 -10.86 6.54 -26.34
CA SER A 85 -9.90 7.02 -25.36
C SER A 85 -8.57 6.28 -25.32
N GLU A 86 -8.53 4.97 -25.58
CA GLU A 86 -7.29 4.19 -25.62
C GLU A 86 -6.52 4.43 -26.91
N ILE A 87 -7.20 4.60 -28.05
CA ILE A 87 -6.56 5.00 -29.30
C ILE A 87 -6.08 6.44 -29.25
N GLU A 88 -6.86 7.38 -28.69
CA GLU A 88 -6.43 8.76 -28.48
C GLU A 88 -5.19 8.83 -27.58
N LYS A 89 -5.14 8.02 -26.51
CA LYS A 89 -3.93 7.89 -25.67
C LYS A 89 -2.74 7.37 -26.45
N LYS A 90 -2.91 6.32 -27.25
CA LYS A 90 -1.83 5.76 -28.08
C LYS A 90 -1.33 6.76 -29.13
N ILE A 91 -2.25 7.49 -29.78
CA ILE A 91 -1.92 8.55 -30.75
C ILE A 91 -1.16 9.68 -30.05
N LYS A 92 -1.60 10.11 -28.86
CA LYS A 92 -0.91 11.14 -28.08
C LYS A 92 0.51 10.71 -27.71
N VAL A 93 0.68 9.50 -27.17
CA VAL A 93 2.00 8.96 -26.82
C VAL A 93 2.91 8.86 -28.05
N LEU A 94 2.37 8.43 -29.19
CA LEU A 94 3.13 8.33 -30.44
C LEU A 94 3.52 9.73 -30.97
N SER A 95 2.63 10.71 -30.87
CA SER A 95 2.90 12.10 -31.25
C SER A 95 3.95 12.74 -30.33
N ASP A 96 3.83 12.55 -29.02
CA ASP A 96 4.80 13.03 -28.03
C ASP A 96 6.18 12.40 -28.28
N PHE A 97 6.23 11.09 -28.55
CA PHE A 97 7.47 10.39 -28.91
C PHE A 97 8.05 10.92 -30.23
N SER A 98 7.23 11.10 -31.26
CA SER A 98 7.67 11.64 -32.55
C SER A 98 8.20 13.07 -32.43
N ASN A 99 7.55 13.92 -31.62
CA ASN A 99 8.01 15.28 -31.32
C ASN A 99 9.34 15.26 -30.56
N HIS A 100 9.50 14.34 -29.60
CA HIS A 100 10.74 14.18 -28.86
C HIS A 100 11.88 13.73 -29.79
N VAL A 101 11.63 12.73 -30.64
CA VAL A 101 12.60 12.26 -31.64
C VAL A 101 12.92 13.38 -32.63
N GLY A 102 11.92 14.13 -33.09
CA GLY A 102 12.10 15.32 -33.92
C GLY A 102 13.00 16.36 -33.26
N SER A 103 12.76 16.67 -31.98
CA SER A 103 13.61 17.57 -31.19
C SER A 103 15.05 17.06 -31.04
N ILE A 104 15.24 15.76 -30.83
CA ILE A 104 16.58 15.14 -30.77
C ILE A 104 17.28 15.25 -32.13
N ILE A 105 16.56 15.02 -33.23
CA ILE A 105 17.11 15.12 -34.59
C ILE A 105 17.45 16.59 -34.93
N SER A 106 16.57 17.54 -34.61
CA SER A 106 16.84 18.98 -34.79
C SER A 106 18.03 19.45 -33.94
N ASN A 107 18.16 18.92 -32.72
CA ASN A 107 19.28 19.22 -31.83
C ASN A 107 20.49 18.29 -32.05
N LYS A 108 20.50 17.44 -33.10
CA LYS A 108 21.55 16.44 -33.33
C LYS A 108 22.94 17.06 -33.38
N GLN A 109 23.10 18.21 -34.03
CA GLN A 109 24.39 18.89 -34.11
C GLN A 109 24.81 19.48 -32.76
N SER A 110 23.86 20.02 -31.98
CA SER A 110 24.12 20.53 -30.63
C SER A 110 24.46 19.40 -29.65
N LEU A 111 23.76 18.26 -29.73
CA LEU A 111 24.05 17.05 -28.98
C LEU A 111 25.41 16.46 -29.37
N ILE A 112 25.74 16.39 -30.66
CA ILE A 112 27.05 15.95 -31.13
C ILE A 112 28.13 16.91 -30.64
N MET A 113 27.91 18.24 -30.66
CA MET A 113 28.87 19.18 -30.09
C MET A 113 29.02 18.99 -28.58
N ARG A 114 27.94 18.80 -27.81
CA ARG A 114 28.01 18.51 -26.36
C ARG A 114 28.64 17.16 -26.02
N LEU A 115 28.51 16.16 -26.90
CA LEU A 115 29.14 14.85 -26.74
C LEU A 115 30.60 14.85 -27.21
N LYS A 116 30.93 15.70 -28.18
CA LYS A 116 32.31 15.94 -28.66
C LYS A 116 33.08 16.86 -27.73
N ASP A 117 32.38 17.76 -27.05
CA ASP A 117 32.92 18.46 -25.90
C ASP A 117 33.29 17.36 -24.90
N PRO A 118 34.58 17.13 -24.61
CA PRO A 118 34.95 16.14 -23.62
C PRO A 118 34.13 16.48 -22.38
N PHE A 119 33.50 15.48 -21.77
CA PHE A 119 32.86 15.64 -20.47
C PHE A 119 33.92 16.16 -19.49
N VAL A 120 34.09 17.48 -19.44
CA VAL A 120 34.63 18.20 -18.30
C VAL A 120 33.51 18.17 -17.26
N GLY A 121 33.19 16.96 -16.79
CA GLY A 121 32.42 16.82 -15.55
C GLY A 121 33.13 17.70 -14.53
N GLU A 122 32.37 18.57 -13.85
CA GLU A 122 32.87 19.66 -13.01
C GLU A 122 34.24 19.35 -12.40
N HIS A 123 35.31 19.80 -13.07
CA HIS A 123 36.64 19.67 -12.53
C HIS A 123 36.71 20.73 -11.45
N ILE A 124 36.84 20.31 -10.19
CA ILE A 124 37.29 21.23 -9.16
C ILE A 124 38.67 21.69 -9.64
N ASN A 125 38.78 22.95 -10.06
CA ASN A 125 40.07 23.56 -10.37
C ASN A 125 40.84 23.64 -9.06
N ILE A 126 41.72 22.66 -8.85
CA ILE A 126 42.57 22.60 -7.68
C ILE A 126 43.86 23.30 -8.10
N GLU A 127 44.28 24.30 -7.34
CA GLU A 127 45.60 24.91 -7.55
C GLU A 127 46.68 23.80 -7.34
N PRO A 128 47.78 23.75 -8.12
CA PRO A 128 48.82 22.72 -8.02
C PRO A 128 49.27 22.38 -6.59
N GLU A 129 49.22 23.38 -5.69
CA GLU A 129 49.57 23.29 -4.27
C GLU A 129 48.65 22.36 -3.46
N TYR A 130 47.36 22.27 -3.84
CA TYR A 130 46.35 21.51 -3.09
C TYR A 130 46.09 20.11 -3.67
N HIS A 131 46.64 19.79 -4.84
CA HIS A 131 46.47 18.47 -5.47
C HIS A 131 46.99 17.32 -4.61
N LYS A 132 48.10 17.53 -3.90
CA LYS A 132 48.68 16.53 -3.01
C LYS A 132 47.85 16.32 -1.74
N ALA A 133 47.37 17.41 -1.14
CA ALA A 133 46.51 17.33 0.04
C ALA A 133 45.17 16.64 -0.30
N LEU A 134 44.60 16.93 -1.47
CA LEU A 134 43.35 16.31 -1.92
C LEU A 134 43.54 14.83 -2.26
N SER A 135 44.65 14.46 -2.91
CA SER A 135 44.93 13.06 -3.25
C SER A 135 45.19 12.20 -2.02
N GLU A 136 45.70 12.79 -0.94
CA GLU A 136 45.83 12.12 0.37
C GLU A 136 44.51 12.06 1.14
N LEU A 137 43.63 13.07 1.00
CA LEU A 137 42.33 13.14 1.65
C LEU A 137 41.31 12.15 1.06
N PHE A 138 41.32 11.94 -0.26
CA PHE A 138 40.37 11.04 -0.93
C PHE A 138 40.38 9.61 -0.36
N PRO A 139 41.55 8.95 -0.20
CA PRO A 139 41.65 7.64 0.44
C PRO A 139 41.13 7.64 1.88
N ALA A 140 41.35 8.71 2.64
CA ALA A 140 40.87 8.84 4.02
C ALA A 140 39.33 8.95 4.09
N ILE A 141 38.74 9.74 3.19
CA ILE A 141 37.27 9.86 3.07
C ILE A 141 36.67 8.53 2.63
N VAL A 142 37.23 7.87 1.62
CA VAL A 142 36.76 6.55 1.16
C VAL A 142 36.83 5.53 2.29
N LYS A 143 37.92 5.51 3.08
CA LYS A 143 38.06 4.64 4.24
C LYS A 143 37.01 4.93 5.33
N SER A 144 36.72 6.21 5.58
CA SER A 144 35.68 6.62 6.56
C SER A 144 34.27 6.26 6.10
N ILE A 145 33.96 6.43 4.81
CA ILE A 145 32.69 6.00 4.23
C ILE A 145 32.57 4.48 4.27
N ALA A 146 33.66 3.74 4.03
CA ALA A 146 33.67 2.28 4.12
C ALA A 146 33.56 1.76 5.57
N SER A 147 34.02 2.52 6.57
CA SER A 147 33.87 2.14 7.99
C SER A 147 32.48 2.46 8.54
N LEU A 148 31.81 3.48 8.01
CA LEU A 148 30.48 3.93 8.46
C LEU A 148 29.41 2.81 8.50
N PRO A 149 29.30 1.90 7.52
CA PRO A 149 28.39 0.75 7.61
C PRO A 149 28.72 -0.20 8.77
N ASN A 150 29.99 -0.36 9.13
CA ASN A 150 30.38 -1.19 10.28
C ASN A 150 30.02 -0.48 11.59
N ASP A 151 30.23 0.83 11.66
CA ASP A 151 29.81 1.63 12.81
C ASP A 151 28.28 1.60 12.96
N MET A 152 27.54 1.69 11.85
CA MET A 152 26.09 1.54 11.82
C MET A 152 25.66 0.14 12.28
N LYS A 153 26.35 -0.93 11.87
CA LYS A 153 26.11 -2.29 12.39
C LYS A 153 26.33 -2.37 13.90
N SER A 154 27.34 -1.70 14.45
CA SER A 154 27.57 -1.61 15.90
C SER A 154 26.40 -0.91 16.60
N THR A 155 25.86 0.17 16.03
CA THR A 155 24.64 0.81 16.58
C THR A 155 23.39 -0.07 16.46
N LEU A 156 23.27 -0.86 15.39
CA LEU A 156 22.18 -1.83 15.21
C LEU A 156 22.31 -3.03 16.16
N TRP A 157 23.54 -3.44 16.51
CA TRP A 157 23.79 -4.41 17.59
C TRP A 157 23.26 -3.88 18.92
N ILE A 158 23.54 -2.61 19.26
CA ILE A 158 22.99 -1.96 20.48
C ILE A 158 21.46 -1.95 20.45
N LYS A 159 20.85 -1.63 19.30
CA LYS A 159 19.39 -1.63 19.14
C LYS A 159 18.78 -3.04 19.19
N ARG A 160 19.46 -4.05 18.65
CA ARG A 160 19.00 -5.45 18.70
C ARG A 160 19.11 -6.02 20.11
N HIS A 161 20.10 -5.58 20.86
CA HIS A 161 20.24 -5.81 22.29
C HIS A 161 19.62 -4.68 23.11
N THR A 162 18.54 -4.04 22.61
CA THR A 162 17.69 -3.20 23.48
C THR A 162 17.50 -3.99 24.74
N ILE A 163 18.06 -3.45 25.82
CA ILE A 163 18.23 -4.07 27.11
C ILE A 163 16.86 -4.62 27.50
N ILE A 164 16.61 -5.90 27.25
CA ILE A 164 15.51 -6.59 27.88
C ILE A 164 16.02 -6.73 29.31
N ASP A 165 15.65 -5.69 30.04
CA ASP A 165 16.06 -5.31 31.38
C ASP A 165 16.01 -6.51 32.32
N GLU A 166 15.14 -7.48 32.05
CA GLU A 166 15.01 -8.72 32.81
C GLU A 166 16.31 -9.56 32.89
N LYS A 167 17.04 -9.80 31.80
CA LYS A 167 18.24 -10.66 31.88
C LYS A 167 19.39 -9.95 32.60
N ILE A 168 19.58 -8.67 32.29
CA ILE A 168 20.63 -7.86 32.91
C ILE A 168 20.29 -7.59 34.37
N ASN A 169 19.04 -7.25 34.69
CA ASN A 169 18.58 -7.11 36.07
C ASN A 169 18.70 -8.42 36.85
N ASN A 170 18.35 -9.56 36.26
CA ASN A 170 18.54 -10.85 36.94
C ASN A 170 20.01 -11.13 37.26
N GLN A 171 20.94 -10.75 36.36
CA GLN A 171 22.37 -10.85 36.64
C GLN A 171 22.83 -9.84 37.70
N ILE A 172 22.30 -8.61 37.70
CA ILE A 172 22.58 -7.58 38.71
C ILE A 172 22.05 -7.98 40.09
N TYR A 173 20.84 -8.53 40.17
CA TYR A 173 20.28 -9.05 41.41
C TYR A 173 21.06 -10.27 41.89
N GLY A 174 21.51 -11.14 40.98
CA GLY A 174 22.40 -12.26 41.31
C GLY A 174 23.73 -11.82 41.90
N THR A 175 24.40 -10.82 41.31
CA THR A 175 25.65 -10.29 41.84
C THR A 175 25.44 -9.51 43.13
N ALA A 176 24.37 -8.72 43.27
CA ALA A 176 24.02 -8.02 44.49
C ALA A 176 23.76 -8.98 45.65
N SER A 177 23.05 -10.09 45.38
CA SER A 177 22.83 -11.17 46.36
C SER A 177 24.14 -11.84 46.80
N LEU A 178 25.03 -12.15 45.85
CA LEU A 178 26.35 -12.69 46.18
C LEU A 178 27.17 -11.71 47.03
N ILE A 179 27.16 -10.42 46.70
CA ILE A 179 27.83 -9.38 47.49
C ILE A 179 27.25 -9.32 48.91
N ALA A 180 25.93 -9.39 49.06
CA ALA A 180 25.28 -9.42 50.37
C ALA A 180 25.65 -10.69 51.16
N MET A 181 25.76 -11.85 50.52
CA MET A 181 26.23 -13.08 51.16
C MET A 181 27.67 -12.97 51.66
N TYR A 182 28.58 -12.42 50.84
CA TYR A 182 29.97 -12.19 51.25
C TYR A 182 30.07 -11.13 52.36
N GLY A 183 29.24 -10.09 52.32
CA GLY A 183 29.12 -9.10 53.40
C GLY A 183 28.69 -9.76 54.71
N ASN A 184 27.62 -10.55 54.69
CA ASN A 184 27.14 -11.30 55.86
C ASN A 184 28.20 -12.28 56.40
N TYR A 185 28.97 -12.92 55.51
CA TYR A 185 30.07 -13.79 55.92
C TYR A 185 31.18 -12.99 56.64
N SER A 186 31.58 -11.83 56.09
CA SER A 186 32.53 -10.93 56.73
C SER A 186 32.03 -10.49 58.10
N ASP A 187 30.77 -10.07 58.21
CA ASP A 187 30.16 -9.65 59.47
C ASP A 187 30.14 -10.80 60.50
N SER A 188 29.93 -12.04 60.05
CA SER A 188 29.97 -13.22 60.93
C SER A 188 31.37 -13.48 61.47
N LEU A 189 32.41 -13.30 60.65
CA LEU A 189 33.80 -13.43 61.08
C LEU A 189 34.18 -12.34 62.08
N ASP A 190 33.72 -11.11 61.87
CA ASP A 190 33.96 -10.01 62.80
C ASP A 190 33.28 -10.26 64.16
N ARG A 191 32.07 -10.83 64.17
CA ARG A 191 31.40 -11.26 65.42
C ARG A 191 32.16 -12.37 66.14
N VAL A 192 32.65 -13.38 65.43
CA VAL A 192 33.49 -14.44 66.03
C VAL A 192 34.76 -13.85 66.61
N ARG A 193 35.40 -12.93 65.89
CA ARG A 193 36.59 -12.24 66.36
C ARG A 193 36.30 -11.42 67.63
N GLN A 194 35.15 -10.77 67.69
CA GLN A 194 34.73 -10.02 68.87
C GLN A 194 34.46 -10.94 70.07
N ALA A 195 33.75 -12.05 69.87
CA ALA A 195 33.51 -13.04 70.93
C ALA A 195 34.81 -13.66 71.46
N LEU A 196 35.78 -13.94 70.59
CA LEU A 196 37.11 -14.42 71.00
C LEU A 196 37.87 -13.38 71.82
N LYS A 197 37.78 -12.09 71.46
CA LYS A 197 38.35 -11.01 72.28
C LYS A 197 37.67 -10.95 73.65
N GLU A 198 36.35 -11.04 73.70
CA GLU A 198 35.59 -11.03 74.96
C GLU A 198 35.95 -12.24 75.84
N MET A 199 36.04 -13.45 75.27
CA MET A 199 36.51 -14.63 76.02
C MET A 199 37.95 -14.46 76.52
N HIS A 200 38.85 -13.91 75.72
CA HIS A 200 40.22 -13.65 76.15
C HIS A 200 40.26 -12.67 77.32
N MET A 201 39.42 -11.63 77.31
CA MET A 201 39.30 -10.70 78.42
C MET A 201 38.73 -11.37 79.68
N ILE A 202 37.73 -12.24 79.56
CA ILE A 202 37.15 -12.99 80.70
C ILE A 202 38.17 -13.98 81.30
N VAL A 203 38.95 -14.68 80.47
CA VAL A 203 40.02 -15.58 80.96
C VAL A 203 41.08 -14.79 81.72
N LYS A 204 41.43 -13.59 81.23
CA LYS A 204 42.37 -12.68 81.91
C LYS A 204 41.82 -12.16 83.24
N GLU A 205 40.52 -11.98 83.38
CA GLU A 205 39.87 -11.60 84.64
C GLU A 205 39.74 -12.78 85.62
N LYS A 206 39.41 -13.99 85.14
CA LYS A 206 39.38 -15.19 86.00
C LYS A 206 40.76 -15.56 86.56
N GLY A 207 41.81 -15.45 85.75
CA GLY A 207 43.19 -15.67 86.21
C GLY A 207 43.68 -14.64 87.23
N LYS A 208 43.00 -13.49 87.37
CA LYS A 208 43.26 -12.54 88.46
C LYS A 208 42.50 -12.87 89.75
N ASN A 209 41.36 -13.56 89.65
CA ASN A 209 40.52 -13.91 90.80
C ASN A 209 40.90 -15.25 91.46
N GLU A 210 41.74 -16.08 90.84
CA GLU A 210 42.29 -17.32 91.44
C GLU A 210 43.63 -17.11 92.19
N ILE A 211 44.13 -15.87 92.26
CA ILE A 211 45.38 -15.50 92.97
C ILE A 211 45.07 -14.77 94.30
N HIS A 212 43.85 -14.91 94.82
CA HIS A 212 43.49 -14.51 96.19
C HIS A 212 42.94 -15.69 96.97
#